data_AF-A0A1B7P4L0-F1
#
_entry.id   AF-A0A1B7P4L0-F1
#
_cell.length_a   1.000
_cell.length_b   1.000
_cell.length_c   1.000
_cell.angle_alpha   90.00
_cell.angle_beta   90.00
_cell.angle_gamma   90.00
#
_symmetry.space_group_name_H-M   'P 1'
#
loop_
_entity.id
_entity.type
_entity.pdbx_description
1 polymer ?
#
loop_
_entity_poly.entity_id
_entity_poly.type
_entity_poly.pdbx_seq_one_letter_code
_entity_poly.pdbx_strand_id
1 'polypeptide(L)'
;MHRKLDGSCQCGGVQFTLNSQTPTPYQLCACSICRKIGGYNGSVNLGGIADSLHVLQGKELIKKYAAIKDRGTPNEKLCSSERSFCSNCSTMLWVWDKRWPELIHPFAAAIDTDLPVPEEMVCILADSKPKWVRWPEGKKIVYEKFGEDSLEGYHKKNGLWVE
;
A
#
# COMPACT_ATOMS: atom_id res chain seq x y z
N MET A 1 -2.27 21.90 2.95
CA MET A 1 -2.39 21.48 4.36
C MET A 1 -2.67 19.97 4.47
N HIS A 2 -1.62 19.17 4.75
CA HIS A 2 -1.62 17.71 4.61
C HIS A 2 -2.71 17.00 5.43
N ARG A 3 -3.23 15.87 4.94
CA ARG A 3 -4.13 15.03 5.74
C ARG A 3 -3.31 14.16 6.69
N LYS A 4 -3.52 14.33 8.00
CA LYS A 4 -3.03 13.39 9.01
C LYS A 4 -3.85 12.10 8.94
N LEU A 5 -3.17 10.96 8.91
CA LEU A 5 -3.72 9.62 8.90
C LEU A 5 -3.25 8.89 10.15
N ASP A 6 -4.20 8.44 10.95
CA ASP A 6 -3.97 7.53 12.07
C ASP A 6 -4.26 6.09 11.64
N GLY A 7 -3.42 5.17 12.09
CA GLY A 7 -3.51 3.76 11.73
C GLY A 7 -3.04 2.82 12.82
N SER A 8 -3.48 1.57 12.75
CA SER A 8 -3.17 0.54 13.73
C SER A 8 -3.11 -0.85 13.09
N CYS A 9 -2.58 -1.81 13.85
CA CYS A 9 -2.68 -3.22 13.48
C CYS A 9 -3.97 -3.85 14.01
N GLN A 10 -4.37 -5.01 13.47
CA GLN A 10 -5.62 -5.68 13.86
C GLN A 10 -5.69 -6.01 15.36
N CYS A 11 -4.58 -6.36 16.00
CA CYS A 11 -4.58 -6.65 17.44
C CYS A 11 -4.48 -5.38 18.32
N GLY A 12 -4.38 -4.19 17.73
CA GLY A 12 -4.23 -2.91 18.44
C GLY A 12 -2.87 -2.68 19.09
N GLY A 13 -1.95 -3.65 19.02
CA GLY A 13 -0.62 -3.56 19.65
C GLY A 13 0.33 -2.55 18.99
N VAL A 14 0.10 -2.21 17.72
CA VAL A 14 0.85 -1.17 16.99
C VAL A 14 -0.11 -0.06 16.63
N GLN A 15 0.27 1.18 16.94
CA GLN A 15 -0.43 2.40 16.55
C GLN A 15 0.57 3.39 15.96
N PHE A 16 0.18 4.09 14.90
CA PHE A 16 1.03 5.05 14.22
C PHE A 16 0.20 6.16 13.59
N THR A 17 0.88 7.26 13.27
CA THR A 17 0.31 8.37 12.52
C THR A 17 1.29 8.85 11.44
N LEU A 18 0.78 9.39 10.34
CA LEU A 18 1.58 10.02 9.30
C LEU A 18 0.77 11.04 8.50
N ASN A 19 1.44 11.93 7.79
CA ASN A 19 0.82 12.86 6.85
C ASN A 19 0.79 12.28 5.42
N SER A 20 -0.27 12.60 4.69
CA SER A 20 -0.47 12.20 3.31
C SER A 20 -1.04 13.34 2.47
N GLN A 21 -0.51 13.47 1.25
CA GLN A 21 -1.07 14.31 0.18
C GLN A 21 -1.97 13.49 -0.78
N THR A 22 -1.94 12.17 -0.62
CA THR A 22 -2.59 11.19 -1.51
C THR A 22 -3.38 10.14 -0.72
N PRO A 23 -4.36 10.55 0.11
CA PRO A 23 -5.04 9.64 1.01
C PRO A 23 -6.09 8.76 0.32
N THR A 24 -6.40 8.98 -0.96
CA THR A 24 -7.48 8.23 -1.63
C THR A 24 -7.00 6.82 -2.04
N PRO A 25 -7.63 5.74 -1.54
CA PRO A 25 -7.23 4.35 -1.78
C PRO A 25 -7.67 3.83 -3.15
N TYR A 26 -7.17 4.41 -4.24
CA TYR A 26 -7.65 4.09 -5.60
C TYR A 26 -6.96 2.89 -6.27
N GLN A 27 -5.70 2.58 -5.91
CA GLN A 27 -4.87 1.65 -6.69
C GLN A 27 -4.74 0.27 -6.04
N LEU A 28 -5.38 -0.74 -6.62
CA LEU A 28 -5.27 -2.13 -6.20
C LEU A 28 -4.17 -2.86 -6.98
N CYS A 29 -3.13 -3.28 -6.28
CA CYS A 29 -2.09 -4.13 -6.84
C CYS A 29 -2.41 -5.61 -6.61
N ALA A 30 -2.62 -6.34 -7.71
CA ALA A 30 -2.92 -7.76 -7.65
C ALA A 30 -1.71 -8.64 -7.93
N CYS A 31 -0.46 -8.18 -7.74
CA CYS A 31 0.71 -9.04 -7.96
C CYS A 31 0.83 -10.17 -6.93
N SER A 32 1.67 -11.17 -7.21
CA SER A 32 1.86 -12.32 -6.31
C SER A 32 2.27 -11.94 -4.89
N ILE A 33 3.08 -10.89 -4.73
CA ILE A 33 3.50 -10.38 -3.42
C ILE A 33 2.28 -9.81 -2.68
N CYS A 34 1.58 -8.84 -3.28
CA CYS A 34 0.43 -8.17 -2.67
C CYS A 34 -0.69 -9.14 -2.31
N ARG A 35 -0.96 -10.14 -3.17
CA ARG A 35 -1.97 -11.17 -2.85
C ARG A 35 -1.57 -12.07 -1.68
N LYS A 36 -0.28 -12.39 -1.54
CA LYS A 36 0.20 -13.28 -0.48
C LYS A 36 0.30 -12.60 0.88
N ILE A 37 0.56 -11.30 0.90
CA ILE A 37 0.75 -10.56 2.17
C ILE A 37 -0.47 -9.72 2.57
N GLY A 38 -1.25 -9.22 1.61
CA GLY A 38 -2.37 -8.31 1.87
C GLY A 38 -3.74 -8.92 1.63
N GLY A 39 -3.82 -10.15 1.12
CA GLY A 39 -5.06 -10.91 1.04
C GLY A 39 -5.51 -11.26 -0.38
N TYR A 40 -6.66 -11.94 -0.46
CA TYR A 40 -7.16 -12.65 -1.64
C TYR A 40 -7.04 -11.88 -2.98
N ASN A 41 -7.41 -10.59 -3.00
CA ASN A 41 -7.42 -9.77 -4.21
C ASN A 41 -6.13 -8.96 -4.45
N GLY A 42 -5.27 -8.79 -3.44
CA GLY A 42 -4.10 -7.92 -3.54
C GLY A 42 -3.99 -6.94 -2.37
N SER A 43 -3.40 -5.77 -2.63
CA SER A 43 -3.21 -4.73 -1.63
C SER A 43 -3.39 -3.34 -2.25
N VAL A 44 -3.93 -2.42 -1.47
CA VAL A 44 -4.00 -0.99 -1.80
C VAL A 44 -3.02 -0.25 -0.90
N ASN A 45 -2.10 0.48 -1.51
CA ASN A 45 -1.16 1.34 -0.81
C ASN A 45 -1.51 2.80 -1.07
N LEU A 46 -1.37 3.64 -0.05
CA LEU A 46 -1.47 5.10 -0.17
C LEU A 46 -0.08 5.69 -0.35
N GLY A 47 -0.01 6.98 -0.65
CA GLY A 47 1.23 7.74 -0.48
C GLY A 47 1.24 8.46 0.87
N GLY A 48 2.41 8.56 1.47
CA GLY A 48 2.63 9.24 2.73
C GLY A 48 4.02 9.85 2.77
N ILE A 49 4.21 10.80 3.67
CA ILE A 49 5.49 11.50 3.86
C ILE A 49 6.29 10.76 4.92
N ALA A 50 7.43 10.20 4.54
CA ALA A 50 8.20 9.30 5.41
C ALA A 50 8.60 9.95 6.74
N ASP A 51 9.07 11.20 6.69
CA ASP A 51 9.52 11.93 7.88
C ASP A 51 8.39 12.30 8.84
N SER A 52 7.13 12.22 8.40
CA SER A 52 5.96 12.45 9.26
C SER A 52 5.48 11.18 9.98
N LEU A 53 6.02 10.01 9.66
CA LEU A 53 5.65 8.76 10.33
C LEU A 53 6.07 8.81 11.79
N HIS A 54 5.10 8.69 12.67
CA HIS A 54 5.32 8.57 14.11
C HIS A 54 4.63 7.31 14.65
N VAL A 55 5.42 6.35 15.12
CA VAL A 55 4.92 5.15 15.81
C VAL A 55 4.61 5.50 17.25
N LEU A 56 3.33 5.50 17.60
CA LEU A 56 2.82 5.87 18.91
C LEU A 56 2.98 4.72 19.92
N GLN A 57 2.84 3.48 19.47
CA GLN A 57 2.92 2.27 20.30
C GLN A 57 3.41 1.06 19.50
N GLY A 58 4.05 0.10 20.17
CA GLY A 58 4.30 -1.24 19.63
C GLY A 58 5.50 -1.33 18.71
N LYS A 59 6.50 -0.46 18.86
CA LYS A 59 7.69 -0.44 18.00
C LYS A 59 8.44 -1.78 18.01
N GLU A 60 8.46 -2.45 19.16
CA GLU A 60 9.01 -3.78 19.38
C GLU A 60 8.26 -4.90 18.65
N LEU A 61 6.99 -4.67 18.31
CA LEU A 61 6.16 -5.60 17.55
C LEU A 61 6.30 -5.41 16.04
N ILE A 62 7.04 -4.39 15.57
CA ILE A 62 7.21 -4.14 14.14
C ILE A 62 8.39 -4.96 13.62
N LYS A 63 8.10 -5.88 12.70
CA LYS A 63 9.13 -6.58 11.93
C LYS A 63 9.13 -6.10 10.48
N LYS A 64 10.30 -6.20 9.85
CA LYS A 64 10.53 -5.81 8.46
C LYS A 64 10.76 -7.05 7.60
N TYR A 65 10.17 -7.05 6.41
CA TYR A 65 10.32 -8.12 5.42
C TYR A 65 10.59 -7.54 4.03
N ALA A 66 11.65 -8.00 3.38
CA ALA A 66 11.93 -7.75 1.97
C ALA A 66 11.35 -8.89 1.13
N ALA A 67 10.42 -8.57 0.24
CA ALA A 67 9.76 -9.58 -0.58
C ALA A 67 10.70 -10.11 -1.68
N ILE A 68 10.43 -11.32 -2.16
CA ILE A 68 11.11 -11.92 -3.30
C ILE A 68 10.21 -11.75 -4.53
N LYS A 69 10.68 -11.03 -5.54
CA LYS A 69 10.00 -10.93 -6.84
C LYS A 69 10.41 -12.09 -7.74
N ASP A 70 9.52 -12.46 -8.66
CA ASP A 70 9.75 -13.50 -9.68
C ASP A 70 10.20 -14.85 -9.08
N ARG A 71 9.70 -15.16 -7.88
CA ARG A 71 10.12 -16.32 -7.07
C ARG A 71 9.94 -17.63 -7.83
N GLY A 72 10.97 -18.46 -7.87
CA GLY A 72 11.01 -19.74 -8.57
C GLY A 72 11.28 -19.62 -10.08
N THR A 73 11.71 -18.44 -10.55
CA THR A 73 12.12 -18.22 -11.96
C THR A 73 13.60 -17.83 -12.04
N PRO A 74 14.24 -17.89 -13.23
CA PRO A 74 15.61 -17.38 -13.41
C PRO A 74 15.79 -15.90 -13.08
N ASN A 75 14.71 -15.12 -13.01
CA ASN A 75 14.73 -13.69 -12.70
C ASN A 75 14.45 -13.38 -11.21
N GLU A 76 14.44 -14.40 -10.35
CA GLU A 76 14.19 -14.25 -8.92
C GLU A 76 15.13 -13.20 -8.30
N LYS A 77 14.57 -12.26 -7.52
CA LYS A 77 15.37 -11.22 -6.88
C LYS A 77 14.71 -10.72 -5.60
N LEU A 78 15.55 -10.40 -4.61
CA LEU A 78 15.12 -9.69 -3.41
C LEU A 78 14.74 -8.24 -3.75
N CYS A 79 13.54 -7.82 -3.35
CA CYS A 79 13.11 -6.43 -3.45
C CYS A 79 13.93 -5.55 -2.52
N SER A 80 14.26 -4.34 -2.99
CA SER A 80 14.86 -3.29 -2.14
C SER A 80 13.87 -2.70 -1.13
N SER A 81 12.57 -2.84 -1.38
CA SER A 81 11.53 -2.31 -0.51
C SER A 81 11.30 -3.18 0.71
N GLU A 82 11.31 -2.52 1.87
CA GLU A 82 11.03 -3.09 3.18
C GLU A 82 9.55 -2.95 3.49
N ARG A 83 8.93 -4.02 3.97
CA ARG A 83 7.53 -4.02 4.40
C ARG A 83 7.48 -4.22 5.89
N SER A 84 6.88 -3.27 6.58
CA SER A 84 6.68 -3.31 8.03
C SER A 84 5.36 -3.98 8.34
N PHE A 85 5.36 -4.91 9.30
CA PHE A 85 4.16 -5.62 9.73
C PHE A 85 4.19 -5.89 11.24
N CYS A 86 3.02 -6.03 11.84
CA CYS A 86 2.91 -6.42 13.24
C CYS A 86 3.25 -7.92 13.39
N SER A 87 4.24 -8.25 14.22
CA SER A 87 4.67 -9.64 14.45
C SER A 87 3.66 -10.49 15.22
N ASN A 88 2.65 -9.87 15.84
CA ASN A 88 1.62 -10.56 16.61
C ASN A 88 0.44 -10.98 15.72
N CYS A 89 -0.12 -10.05 14.95
CA CYS A 89 -1.31 -10.30 14.12
C CYS A 89 -1.06 -10.31 12.61
N SER A 90 0.19 -10.10 12.18
CA SER A 90 0.60 -10.07 10.76
C SER A 90 -0.03 -8.96 9.90
N THR A 91 -0.67 -7.96 10.51
CA THR A 91 -1.16 -6.80 9.75
C THR A 91 0.00 -6.09 9.07
N MET A 92 -0.08 -5.96 7.75
CA MET A 92 0.84 -5.16 6.95
C MET A 92 0.58 -3.67 7.23
N LEU A 93 1.60 -2.94 7.66
CA LEU A 93 1.47 -1.55 8.10
C LEU A 93 1.84 -0.58 6.97
N TRP A 94 3.07 -0.67 6.47
CA TRP A 94 3.57 0.18 5.38
C TRP A 94 4.72 -0.45 4.61
N VAL A 95 5.01 0.11 3.44
CA VAL A 95 6.19 -0.19 2.62
C VAL A 95 7.08 1.06 2.55
N TRP A 96 8.38 0.87 2.66
CA TRP A 96 9.39 1.92 2.47
C TRP A 96 10.51 1.38 1.57
N ASP A 97 11.10 2.23 0.73
CA ASP A 97 12.22 1.85 -0.12
C ASP A 97 13.28 2.95 -0.08
N LYS A 98 14.53 2.57 0.21
CA LYS A 98 15.66 3.50 0.29
C LYS A 98 15.91 4.33 -0.97
N ARG A 99 15.35 3.93 -2.12
CA ARG A 99 15.45 4.67 -3.39
C ARG A 99 14.61 5.95 -3.39
N TRP A 100 13.57 6.02 -2.56
CA TRP A 100 12.68 7.16 -2.37
C TRP A 100 12.50 7.40 -0.87
N PRO A 101 13.56 7.82 -0.16
CA PRO A 101 13.57 7.90 1.29
C PRO A 101 12.48 8.82 1.86
N GLU A 102 12.04 9.82 1.09
CA GLU A 102 10.99 10.78 1.42
C GLU A 102 9.57 10.19 1.38
N LEU A 103 9.40 9.04 0.72
CA LEU A 103 8.10 8.40 0.52
C LEU A 103 7.92 7.20 1.45
N ILE A 104 6.72 7.09 2.00
CA ILE A 104 6.25 5.87 2.67
C ILE A 104 4.87 5.49 2.14
N HIS A 105 4.62 4.19 2.04
CA HIS A 105 3.40 3.65 1.45
C HIS A 105 2.61 2.84 2.47
N PRO A 106 1.77 3.46 3.31
CA PRO A 106 0.92 2.70 4.23
C PRO A 106 -0.07 1.83 3.45
N PHE A 107 -0.40 0.68 3.99
CA PHE A 107 -1.49 -0.14 3.47
C PHE A 107 -2.81 0.52 3.89
N ALA A 108 -3.74 0.73 2.96
CA ALA A 108 -5.04 1.33 3.28
C ALA A 108 -5.79 0.52 4.36
N ALA A 109 -5.58 -0.80 4.39
CA ALA A 109 -6.16 -1.71 5.38
C ALA A 109 -5.63 -1.53 6.83
N ALA A 110 -4.57 -0.74 7.02
CA ALA A 110 -4.01 -0.42 8.35
C ALA A 110 -4.30 1.03 8.76
N ILE A 111 -5.12 1.77 8.00
CA ILE A 111 -5.49 3.15 8.32
C ILE A 111 -6.88 3.14 8.96
N ASP A 112 -6.99 3.74 10.13
CA ASP A 112 -8.23 3.87 10.90
C ASP A 112 -8.96 5.18 10.60
N THR A 113 -8.25 6.18 10.08
CA THR A 113 -8.86 7.43 9.60
C THR A 113 -9.77 7.17 8.41
N ASP A 114 -11.01 7.67 8.45
CA ASP A 114 -11.99 7.52 7.36
C ASP A 114 -11.45 8.00 6.00
N LEU A 115 -11.10 7.07 5.12
CA LEU A 115 -10.52 7.38 3.82
C LEU A 115 -11.59 7.83 2.81
N PRO A 116 -11.24 8.71 1.85
CA PRO A 116 -12.14 9.05 0.75
C PRO A 116 -12.52 7.80 -0.06
N VAL A 117 -13.75 7.74 -0.56
CA VAL A 117 -14.18 6.66 -1.46
C VAL A 117 -13.73 6.99 -2.89
N PRO A 118 -12.89 6.16 -3.54
CA PRO A 118 -12.50 6.39 -4.92
C PRO A 118 -13.70 6.18 -5.86
N GLU A 119 -13.91 7.10 -6.81
CA GLU A 119 -14.96 6.95 -7.85
C GLU A 119 -14.64 5.77 -8.80
N GLU A 120 -13.35 5.56 -9.06
CA GLU A 120 -12.85 4.52 -9.95
C GLU A 120 -11.60 3.87 -9.36
N MET A 121 -11.56 2.53 -9.39
CA MET A 121 -10.39 1.76 -8.98
C MET A 121 -9.40 1.60 -10.13
N VAL A 122 -8.11 1.76 -9.86
CA VAL A 122 -7.03 1.41 -10.78
C VAL A 122 -6.45 0.06 -10.35
N CYS A 123 -6.73 -0.97 -11.13
CA CYS A 123 -6.27 -2.33 -10.89
C CYS A 123 -5.02 -2.62 -11.73
N ILE A 124 -3.90 -2.93 -11.08
CA ILE A 124 -2.61 -3.12 -11.75
C ILE A 124 -2.09 -4.56 -11.59
N LEU A 125 -1.15 -4.93 -12.47
CA LEU A 125 -0.48 -6.24 -12.51
C LEU A 125 -1.46 -7.37 -12.83
N ALA A 126 -2.32 -7.16 -13.82
CA ALA A 126 -3.26 -8.18 -14.30
C ALA A 126 -2.54 -9.40 -14.90
N ASP A 127 -1.36 -9.21 -15.49
CA ASP A 127 -0.52 -10.28 -16.04
C ASP A 127 -0.05 -11.28 -14.97
N SER A 128 0.13 -10.79 -13.74
CA SER A 128 0.51 -11.56 -12.56
C SER A 128 -0.70 -12.18 -11.85
N LYS A 129 -1.92 -11.74 -12.15
CA LYS A 129 -3.14 -12.14 -11.46
C LYS A 129 -3.67 -13.49 -11.97
N PRO A 130 -3.81 -14.52 -11.11
CA PRO A 130 -4.45 -15.77 -11.47
C PRO A 130 -5.89 -15.56 -11.96
N LYS A 131 -6.36 -16.43 -12.85
CA LYS A 131 -7.71 -16.35 -13.42
C LYS A 131 -8.82 -16.44 -12.38
N TRP A 132 -8.59 -17.13 -11.26
CA TRP A 132 -9.59 -17.31 -10.19
C TRP A 132 -9.77 -16.10 -9.28
N VAL A 133 -8.79 -15.19 -9.19
CA VAL A 133 -8.92 -13.94 -8.41
C VAL A 133 -9.85 -12.99 -9.15
N ARG A 134 -10.86 -12.47 -8.45
CA ARG A 134 -11.82 -11.52 -9.01
C ARG A 134 -11.39 -10.08 -8.76
N TRP A 135 -11.64 -9.22 -9.72
CA TRP A 135 -11.51 -7.77 -9.52
C TRP A 135 -12.64 -7.24 -8.64
N PRO A 136 -12.44 -6.11 -7.94
CA PRO A 136 -13.52 -5.45 -7.23
C PRO A 136 -14.66 -5.07 -8.18
N GLU A 137 -15.87 -5.07 -7.65
CA GLU A 137 -17.06 -4.59 -8.35
C GLU A 137 -16.98 -3.07 -8.56
N GLY A 138 -17.86 -2.51 -9.38
CA GLY A 138 -17.86 -1.09 -9.72
C GLY A 138 -16.88 -0.68 -10.83
N LYS A 139 -16.79 0.64 -11.03
CA LYS A 139 -16.00 1.31 -12.06
C LYS A 139 -14.51 1.09 -11.81
N LYS A 140 -13.80 0.63 -12.83
CA LYS A 140 -12.38 0.29 -12.74
C LYS A 140 -11.67 0.34 -14.09
N ILE A 141 -10.38 0.68 -14.03
CA ILE A 141 -9.42 0.51 -15.12
C ILE A 141 -8.49 -0.63 -14.73
N VAL A 142 -8.17 -1.50 -15.69
CA VAL A 142 -7.27 -2.64 -15.49
C VAL A 142 -6.05 -2.51 -16.39
N TYR A 143 -4.86 -2.57 -15.78
CA TYR A 143 -3.58 -2.58 -16.48
C TYR A 143 -2.90 -3.95 -16.33
N GLU A 144 -2.36 -4.46 -17.44
CA GLU A 144 -1.53 -5.67 -17.42
C GLU A 144 -0.32 -5.51 -16.50
N LYS A 145 0.30 -4.32 -16.50
CA LYS A 145 1.42 -3.94 -15.61
C LYS A 145 1.04 -2.72 -14.77
N PHE A 146 1.96 -1.79 -14.57
CA PHE A 146 1.69 -0.49 -13.94
C PHE A 146 1.01 0.44 -14.96
N GLY A 147 0.12 1.32 -14.48
CA GLY A 147 -0.44 2.41 -15.27
C GLY A 147 0.56 3.54 -15.49
N GLU A 148 0.12 4.60 -16.17
CA GLU A 148 0.94 5.76 -16.51
C GLU A 148 1.07 6.77 -15.37
N ASP A 149 0.02 6.88 -14.54
CA ASP A 149 -0.05 7.87 -13.47
C ASP A 149 0.74 7.39 -12.22
N SER A 150 1.52 8.30 -11.63
CA SER A 150 2.03 8.13 -10.25
C SER A 150 0.90 8.38 -9.25
N LEU A 151 1.11 8.01 -7.97
CA LEU A 151 0.15 8.33 -6.90
C LEU A 151 -0.15 9.84 -6.88
N GLU A 152 0.87 10.68 -6.94
CA GLU A 152 0.73 12.14 -7.02
C GLU A 152 -0.01 12.57 -8.30
N GLY A 153 0.40 12.06 -9.47
CA GLY A 153 -0.17 12.40 -10.76
C GLY A 153 -1.67 12.11 -10.82
N TYR A 154 -2.08 10.92 -10.37
CA TYR A 154 -3.49 10.55 -10.28
C TYR A 154 -4.27 11.50 -9.35
N HIS A 155 -3.74 11.79 -8.17
CA HIS A 155 -4.45 12.63 -7.21
C HIS A 155 -4.59 14.08 -7.71
N LYS A 156 -3.54 14.66 -8.31
CA LYS A 156 -3.61 16.00 -8.89
C LYS A 156 -4.59 16.07 -10.06
N LYS A 157 -4.52 15.12 -10.98
CA LYS A 157 -5.40 15.03 -12.17
C LYS A 157 -6.88 14.93 -11.80
N ASN A 158 -7.20 14.26 -10.69
CA ASN A 158 -8.58 14.05 -10.25
C ASN A 158 -9.02 15.03 -9.15
N GLY A 159 -8.22 16.06 -8.82
CA GLY A 159 -8.56 17.03 -7.77
C GLY A 159 -8.64 16.43 -6.36
N LEU A 160 -7.97 15.29 -6.14
CA LEU A 160 -7.92 14.55 -4.87
C LEU A 160 -6.65 14.83 -4.06
N TRP A 161 -5.75 15.65 -4.61
CA TRP A 161 -4.52 16.05 -3.94
C TRP A 161 -4.81 16.91 -2.72
N VAL A 162 -4.23 16.54 -1.59
CA VAL A 162 -4.26 17.35 -0.38
C VAL A 162 -2.94 18.09 -0.29
N GLU A 163 -2.97 19.42 -0.40
CA GLU A 163 -1.78 20.25 -0.22
C GLU A 163 -1.15 20.06 1.16
#